data_AF-A0A3M1J872-F1
#
_entry.id   AF-A0A3M1J872-F1
#
_cell.length_a   1.000
_cell.length_b   1.000
_cell.length_c   1.000
_cell.angle_alpha   90.00
_cell.angle_beta   90.00
_cell.angle_gamma   90.00
#
_symmetry.space_group_name_H-M   'P 1'
#
loop_
_entity.id
_entity.type
_entity.pdbx_description
1 polymer ?
#
loop_
_entity_poly.entity_id
_entity_poly.type
_entity_poly.pdbx_seq_one_letter_code
_entity_poly.pdbx_strand_id
1 'polypeptide(L)'
;PDSSAAAAPPPPPFTGLAPGQTLLLHVRWQPLAVFDRDLKVFVHLVGAGDAVLAQFDGPPQDGEYPTSRWIPGEIIADTYPLALPADAPPGPYRLFLGLYDESTLERLPVTGDSQGRVILEVK
;
A
#
# COMPACT_ATOMS: atom_id res chain seq x y z
N PRO A 1 8.95 -37.45 -9.59
CA PRO A 1 9.47 -36.08 -9.78
C PRO A 1 8.27 -35.16 -9.98
N ASP A 2 7.69 -34.71 -8.87
CA ASP A 2 6.52 -33.83 -8.86
C ASP A 2 6.98 -32.50 -8.28
N SER A 3 7.10 -31.48 -9.13
CA SER A 3 7.27 -30.09 -8.72
C SER A 3 6.13 -29.30 -9.33
N SER A 4 4.94 -29.50 -8.76
CA SER A 4 3.81 -28.60 -8.93
C SER A 4 3.93 -27.52 -7.86
N ALA A 5 4.54 -26.39 -8.22
CA ALA A 5 4.48 -25.18 -7.42
C ALA A 5 3.03 -24.68 -7.46
N ALA A 6 2.25 -25.02 -6.43
CA ALA A 6 0.92 -24.46 -6.24
C ALA A 6 1.07 -22.94 -6.11
N ALA A 7 0.63 -22.21 -7.14
CA ALA A 7 0.36 -20.79 -7.03
C ALA A 7 -0.53 -20.57 -5.79
N ALA A 8 -0.06 -19.73 -4.86
CA ALA A 8 -0.87 -19.32 -3.73
C ALA A 8 -2.24 -18.85 -4.26
N PRO A 9 -3.36 -19.23 -3.62
CA PRO A 9 -4.67 -18.73 -4.04
C PRO A 9 -4.63 -17.19 -4.06
N PRO A 10 -5.24 -16.53 -5.07
CA PRO A 10 -5.37 -15.09 -5.03
C PRO A 10 -6.02 -14.72 -3.69
N PRO A 11 -5.55 -13.66 -3.00
CA PRO A 11 -6.19 -13.22 -1.77
C PRO A 11 -7.69 -13.02 -2.03
N PRO A 12 -8.57 -13.37 -1.08
CA PRO A 12 -10.00 -13.18 -1.26
C PRO A 12 -10.27 -11.72 -1.63
N PRO A 13 -11.25 -11.42 -2.50
CA PRO A 13 -11.65 -10.05 -2.72
C PRO A 13 -12.04 -9.45 -1.37
N PHE A 14 -11.40 -8.35 -0.97
CA PHE A 14 -11.95 -7.50 0.08
C PHE A 14 -13.38 -7.19 -0.36
N THR A 15 -14.34 -7.70 0.41
CA THR A 15 -15.77 -7.57 0.13
C THR A 15 -16.36 -6.78 1.29
N GLY A 16 -16.96 -5.62 1.01
CA GLY A 16 -17.89 -4.97 1.93
C GLY A 16 -17.30 -3.96 2.91
N LEU A 17 -16.49 -3.01 2.42
CA LEU A 17 -16.19 -1.80 3.19
C LEU A 17 -17.44 -0.93 3.30
N ALA A 18 -17.99 -0.84 4.52
CA ALA A 18 -19.10 0.05 4.82
C ALA A 18 -18.59 1.45 5.20
N PRO A 19 -19.38 2.51 4.98
CA PRO A 19 -19.05 3.85 5.41
C PRO A 19 -18.79 3.90 6.93
N GLY A 20 -17.80 4.68 7.36
CA GLY A 20 -17.41 4.80 8.75
C GLY A 20 -16.59 3.62 9.32
N GLN A 21 -16.28 2.60 8.50
CA GLN A 21 -15.36 1.53 8.89
C GLN A 21 -13.89 1.92 8.69
N THR A 22 -13.01 1.28 9.45
CA THR A 22 -11.56 1.37 9.23
C THR A 22 -11.09 0.16 8.45
N LEU A 23 -10.54 0.38 7.26
CA LEU A 23 -9.78 -0.63 6.52
C LEU A 23 -8.39 -0.76 7.13
N LEU A 24 -8.02 -1.95 7.61
CA LEU A 24 -6.65 -2.25 8.02
C LEU A 24 -5.89 -2.84 6.83
N LEU A 25 -5.01 -2.04 6.22
CA LEU A 25 -4.14 -2.50 5.15
C LEU A 25 -2.87 -3.11 5.75
N HIS A 26 -2.71 -4.42 5.65
CA HIS A 26 -1.46 -5.11 6.00
C HIS A 26 -0.54 -5.19 4.78
N VAL A 27 0.64 -4.61 4.88
CA VAL A 27 1.66 -4.59 3.82
C VAL A 27 2.87 -5.39 4.27
N ARG A 28 3.45 -6.15 3.35
CA ARG A 28 4.76 -6.78 3.55
C ARG A 28 5.73 -6.21 2.53
N TRP A 29 6.75 -5.52 3.03
CA TRP A 29 7.82 -4.99 2.21
C TRP A 29 8.97 -5.99 2.18
N GLN A 30 9.52 -6.21 0.99
CA GLN A 30 10.76 -6.95 0.81
C GLN A 30 11.72 -6.08 -0.01
N PRO A 31 12.66 -5.35 0.62
CA PRO A 31 13.68 -4.61 -0.10
C PRO A 31 14.51 -5.55 -0.98
N LEU A 32 14.71 -5.19 -2.24
CA LEU A 32 15.60 -5.91 -3.16
C LEU A 32 17.02 -5.32 -3.19
N ALA A 33 17.16 -4.09 -2.69
CA ALA A 33 18.40 -3.34 -2.58
C ALA A 33 18.35 -2.46 -1.33
N VAL A 34 19.51 -1.97 -0.91
CA VAL A 34 19.61 -1.01 0.20
C VAL A 34 19.05 0.34 -0.22
N PHE A 35 18.39 1.03 0.70
CA PHE A 35 18.02 2.44 0.53
C PHE A 35 19.07 3.32 1.18
N ASP A 36 19.51 4.35 0.48
CA ASP A 36 20.47 5.35 0.98
C ASP A 36 19.79 6.51 1.72
N ARG A 37 18.46 6.47 1.83
CA ARG A 37 17.62 7.54 2.37
C ARG A 37 16.34 6.99 3.00
N ASP A 38 15.66 7.86 3.74
CA ASP A 38 14.36 7.57 4.33
C ASP A 38 13.24 8.01 3.39
N LEU A 39 12.46 7.03 2.94
CA LEU A 39 11.30 7.20 2.09
C LEU A 39 10.03 7.16 2.94
N LYS A 40 9.01 7.84 2.47
CA LYS A 40 7.67 7.79 3.03
C LYS A 40 6.78 6.87 2.22
N VAL A 41 5.85 6.24 2.90
CA VAL A 41 4.78 5.45 2.31
C VAL A 41 3.59 6.37 2.08
N PHE A 42 2.99 6.27 0.90
CA PHE A 42 1.67 6.81 0.64
C PHE A 42 0.69 5.65 0.45
N VAL A 43 -0.49 5.78 1.03
CA VAL A 43 -1.62 4.89 0.83
C VAL A 43 -2.85 5.73 0.58
N HIS A 44 -3.44 5.68 -0.60
CA HIS A 44 -4.66 6.42 -0.91
C HIS A 44 -5.79 5.46 -1.24
N LEU A 45 -6.89 5.55 -0.51
CA LEU A 45 -8.15 4.89 -0.85
C LEU A 45 -9.01 5.86 -1.65
N VAL A 46 -9.30 5.50 -2.89
CA VAL A 46 -9.95 6.37 -3.86
C VAL A 46 -11.26 5.76 -4.34
N GLY A 47 -12.34 6.53 -4.24
CA GLY A 47 -13.68 6.13 -4.67
C GLY A 47 -14.02 6.56 -6.09
N ALA A 48 -15.33 6.70 -6.32
CA ALA A 48 -15.87 7.17 -7.58
C ALA A 48 -15.38 8.60 -7.92
N GLY A 49 -15.13 8.87 -9.20
CA GLY A 49 -14.70 10.19 -9.67
C GLY A 49 -13.31 10.62 -9.18
N ASP A 50 -12.44 9.66 -8.83
CA ASP A 50 -11.09 9.92 -8.30
C ASP A 50 -11.06 10.67 -6.94
N ALA A 51 -12.16 10.66 -6.19
CA ALA A 51 -12.21 11.24 -4.85
C ALA A 51 -11.38 10.42 -3.86
N VAL A 52 -10.41 11.05 -3.19
CA VAL A 52 -9.67 10.44 -2.07
C VAL A 52 -10.58 10.40 -0.85
N LEU A 53 -10.89 9.20 -0.37
CA LEU A 53 -11.78 8.98 0.77
C LEU A 53 -10.99 8.86 2.07
N ALA A 54 -9.84 8.20 2.02
CA ALA A 54 -8.93 8.05 3.14
C ALA A 54 -7.49 7.99 2.61
N GLN A 55 -6.54 8.49 3.39
CA GLN A 55 -5.13 8.41 3.03
C GLN A 55 -4.22 8.27 4.24
N PHE A 56 -3.04 7.72 3.99
CA PHE A 56 -1.90 7.74 4.88
C PHE A 56 -0.69 8.25 4.11
N ASP A 57 0.02 9.21 4.68
CA ASP A 57 1.28 9.75 4.15
C ASP A 57 2.26 9.89 5.31
N GLY A 58 3.26 9.01 5.38
CA GLY A 58 4.13 8.97 6.54
C GLY A 58 5.28 7.97 6.42
N PRO A 59 6.20 7.97 7.38
CA PRO A 59 7.26 6.96 7.43
C PRO A 59 6.68 5.55 7.66
N PRO A 60 7.35 4.50 7.18
CA PRO A 60 6.97 3.12 7.49
C PRO A 60 7.06 2.84 9.00
N GLN A 61 6.19 1.97 9.49
CA GLN A 61 6.05 1.60 10.90
C GLN A 61 6.00 2.82 11.84
N ASP A 62 5.30 3.88 11.43
CA ASP A 62 5.20 5.15 12.18
C ASP A 62 6.57 5.79 12.52
N GLY A 63 7.62 5.45 11.78
CA GLY A 63 8.98 5.97 11.96
C GLY A 63 9.88 5.11 12.85
N GLU A 64 9.39 4.01 13.42
CA GLU A 64 10.19 3.08 14.22
C GLU A 64 11.28 2.38 13.39
N TYR A 65 10.98 2.09 12.12
CA TYR A 65 11.88 1.37 11.23
C TYR A 65 11.95 2.00 9.82
N PRO A 66 12.71 3.10 9.67
CA PRO A 66 12.80 3.85 8.42
C PRO A 66 13.50 3.04 7.31
N THR A 67 13.24 3.39 6.05
CA THR A 67 13.71 2.60 4.89
C THR A 67 15.22 2.49 4.77
N SER A 68 15.99 3.48 5.23
CA SER A 68 17.47 3.41 5.23
C SER A 68 18.03 2.26 6.07
N ARG A 69 17.24 1.72 7.01
CA ARG A 69 17.62 0.57 7.83
C ARG A 69 17.28 -0.78 7.21
N TRP A 70 16.48 -0.77 6.15
CA TRP A 70 16.01 -2.01 5.54
C TRP A 70 17.16 -2.78 4.88
N ILE A 71 17.20 -4.08 5.14
CA ILE A 71 18.20 -5.03 4.69
C ILE A 71 17.62 -5.83 3.51
N PRO A 72 18.31 -5.89 2.36
CA PRO A 72 17.84 -6.65 1.21
C PRO A 72 17.45 -8.09 1.56
N GLY A 73 16.24 -8.49 1.14
CA GLY A 73 15.68 -9.81 1.36
C GLY A 73 14.90 -9.99 2.66
N GLU A 74 14.99 -9.06 3.62
CA GLU A 74 14.18 -9.13 4.84
C GLU A 74 12.68 -8.90 4.56
N ILE A 75 11.81 -9.33 5.46
CA ILE A 75 10.36 -9.07 5.35
C ILE A 75 9.95 -8.12 6.47
N ILE A 76 9.58 -6.90 6.09
CA ILE A 76 9.03 -5.89 7.01
C ILE A 76 7.51 -5.94 6.92
N ALA A 77 6.84 -6.25 8.02
CA ALA A 77 5.38 -6.16 8.11
C ALA A 77 4.98 -4.76 8.58
N ASP A 78 4.04 -4.14 7.87
CA ASP A 78 3.51 -2.82 8.20
C ASP A 78 1.98 -2.84 8.12
N THR A 79 1.32 -1.96 8.87
CA THR A 79 -0.14 -1.89 8.92
C THR A 79 -0.62 -0.45 8.89
N TYR A 80 -1.43 -0.10 7.89
CA TYR A 80 -1.97 1.23 7.72
C TYR A 80 -3.49 1.24 7.95
N PRO A 81 -3.98 1.84 9.05
CA PRO A 81 -5.40 2.02 9.26
C PRO A 81 -5.93 3.17 8.40
N LEU A 82 -6.89 2.88 7.53
CA LEU A 82 -7.56 3.85 6.68
C LEU A 82 -9.02 3.99 7.13
N ALA A 83 -9.32 5.07 7.84
CA ALA A 83 -10.68 5.35 8.29
C ALA A 83 -11.52 5.91 7.14
N LEU A 84 -12.53 5.16 6.70
CA LEU A 84 -13.47 5.64 5.68
C LEU A 84 -14.42 6.69 6.30
N PRO A 85 -14.75 7.76 5.56
CA PRO A 85 -15.80 8.68 5.93
C PRO A 85 -17.15 7.95 6.13
N ALA A 86 -17.98 8.46 7.05
CA ALA A 86 -19.32 7.91 7.30
C ALA A 86 -20.30 8.13 6.14
N ASP A 87 -19.98 9.08 5.25
CA ASP A 87 -20.71 9.42 4.03
C ASP A 87 -20.04 8.86 2.77
N ALA A 88 -19.05 7.97 2.91
CA ALA A 88 -18.39 7.34 1.78
C ALA A 88 -19.44 6.64 0.89
N PRO A 89 -19.51 6.96 -0.42
CA PRO A 89 -20.49 6.35 -1.30
C PRO A 89 -20.15 4.86 -1.50
N PRO A 90 -21.13 3.95 -1.42
CA PRO A 90 -20.88 2.55 -1.68
C PRO A 90 -20.46 2.35 -3.14
N GLY A 91 -19.46 1.51 -3.37
CA GLY A 91 -18.96 1.22 -4.69
C GLY A 91 -17.55 0.64 -4.68
N PRO A 92 -16.99 0.35 -5.86
CA PRO A 92 -15.62 -0.10 -5.96
C PRO A 92 -14.67 1.01 -5.52
N TYR A 93 -13.69 0.64 -4.71
CA TYR A 93 -12.60 1.52 -4.31
C TYR A 93 -11.29 1.06 -4.95
N ARG A 94 -10.42 2.01 -5.27
CA ARG A 94 -9.06 1.76 -5.73
C ARG A 94 -8.10 2.14 -4.63
N LEU A 95 -7.20 1.25 -4.28
CA LEU A 95 -6.13 1.53 -3.32
C LEU A 95 -4.83 1.76 -4.08
N PHE A 96 -4.23 2.92 -3.87
CA PHE A 96 -2.90 3.27 -4.37
C PHE A 96 -1.90 3.16 -3.23
N LEU A 97 -0.85 2.36 -3.42
CA LEU A 97 0.23 2.19 -2.45
C LEU A 97 1.57 2.44 -3.13
N GLY A 98 2.51 3.07 -2.42
CA GLY A 98 3.89 3.14 -2.87
C GLY A 98 4.80 3.90 -1.90
N LEU A 99 6.05 4.05 -2.31
CA LEU A 99 7.09 4.78 -1.59
C LEU A 99 7.46 6.04 -2.37
N TYR A 100 7.75 7.12 -1.66
CA TYR A 100 8.23 8.38 -2.25
C TYR A 100 9.28 9.04 -1.37
N ASP A 101 10.14 9.84 -2.01
CA ASP A 101 11.10 10.69 -1.35
C ASP A 101 10.41 12.01 -0.98
N GLU A 102 10.35 12.35 0.31
CA GLU A 102 9.70 13.58 0.78
C GLU A 102 10.41 14.84 0.26
N SER A 103 11.72 14.80 0.07
CA SER A 103 12.51 15.96 -0.32
C SER A 103 12.31 16.34 -1.79
N THR A 104 12.09 15.36 -2.65
CA THR A 104 11.90 15.56 -4.10
C THR A 104 10.45 15.36 -4.55
N LEU A 105 9.60 14.78 -3.69
CA LEU A 105 8.26 14.28 -4.00
C LEU A 105 8.23 13.22 -5.11
N GLU A 106 9.38 12.63 -5.43
CA GLU A 106 9.51 11.59 -6.45
C GLU A 106 9.07 10.25 -5.89
N ARG A 107 8.21 9.54 -6.63
CA ARG A 107 7.74 8.20 -6.28
C ARG A 107 8.69 7.16 -6.83
N LEU A 108 8.94 6.09 -6.08
CA LEU A 108 9.68 4.95 -6.62
C LEU A 108 8.91 4.34 -7.80
N PRO A 109 9.60 4.00 -8.90
CA PRO A 109 8.95 3.37 -10.04
C PRO A 109 8.43 1.98 -9.65
N VAL A 110 7.22 1.67 -10.09
CA VAL A 110 6.61 0.35 -9.92
C VAL A 110 6.58 -0.31 -11.29
N THR A 111 7.09 -1.54 -11.38
CA THR A 111 7.05 -2.30 -12.64
C THR A 111 5.60 -2.46 -13.09
N GLY A 112 5.26 -1.89 -14.26
CA GLY A 112 3.90 -1.93 -14.82
C GLY A 112 3.04 -0.70 -14.54
N ASP A 113 3.50 0.27 -13.74
CA ASP A 113 2.84 1.56 -13.55
C ASP A 113 3.82 2.74 -13.65
N SER A 114 3.59 3.61 -14.63
CA SER A 114 4.39 4.83 -14.85
C SER A 114 4.27 5.88 -13.74
N GLN A 115 3.27 5.76 -12.87
CA GLN A 115 3.03 6.69 -11.76
C GLN A 115 3.64 6.22 -10.44
N GLY A 116 4.33 5.06 -10.42
CA GLY A 116 4.99 4.55 -9.21
C GLY A 116 4.01 4.06 -8.14
N ARG A 117 2.85 3.53 -8.54
CA ARG A 117 1.79 3.06 -7.64
C ARG A 117 1.45 1.60 -7.90
N VAL A 118 1.25 0.85 -6.84
CA VAL A 118 0.52 -0.42 -6.89
C VAL A 118 -0.97 -0.11 -6.78
N ILE A 119 -1.76 -0.56 -7.74
CA ILE A 119 -3.22 -0.39 -7.76
C ILE A 119 -3.86 -1.71 -7.35
N LEU A 120 -4.64 -1.68 -6.27
CA LEU A 120 -5.47 -2.81 -5.85
C LEU A 120 -6.95 -2.39 -5.95
N GLU A 121 -7.76 -3.19 -6.65
CA GLU A 121 -9.21 -3.02 -6.66
C GLU A 121 -9.83 -3.68 -5.42
N VAL A 122 -10.59 -2.88 -4.68
CA VAL A 122 -11.31 -3.29 -3.47
C VAL A 122 -12.82 -3.24 -3.80
N LYS A 123 -13.56 -4.33 -3.53
CA LYS A 123 -14.96 -4.50 -3.95
C LYS A 123 -15.95 -4.49 -2.80
#